data_AF-A0ABD6AVZ2-F1
#
_entry.id   AF-A0ABD6AVZ2-F1
#
_cell.length_a   1.000
_cell.length_b   1.000
_cell.length_c   1.000
_cell.angle_alpha   90.00
_cell.angle_beta   90.00
_cell.angle_gamma   90.00
#
_symmetry.space_group_name_H-M   'P 1'
#
loop_
_entity.id
_entity.type
_entity.pdbx_description
1 polymer ?
#
loop_
_entity_poly.entity_id
_entity_poly.type
_entity_poly.pdbx_seq_one_letter_code
_entity_poly.pdbx_strand_id
1 'polypeptide(L)'
;MAGPLRFRRSNEAWSERRVRRALLRPLDDRFGATLGETRAPAPDRFSSVRIDMDNGDFALFAWYNEDGERPAAYWLGNTETPETLWRTDKVGWDDAPYGVARWAQRELLADLTDQDPWLAAHEHLAWYFLPVFFSKDGRESTRSFFRDYAAGFPDGDRERVLSFYESLFASGDLDPFREVMAGKLGTSPQVDVVRMGAAMAEFHAAKLLAESGNEFVPEIDLDSGHALDFVVGEGVRDTPRRSLPRRGDTLVEVTRPRPPSHRVADTPIAALKATASAKTDDQLDAHPNALLCIDCSSFQDDQWNAIRAEKPPVAHTPAIVYRMRPNGSVEAYRHGDSPVDLSGAVRWV
;
A
#
# COMPACT_ATOMS: atom_id res chain seq x y z
N MET A 1 15.44 6.48 -5.87
CA MET A 1 14.09 5.95 -6.07
C MET A 1 13.13 6.65 -5.12
N ALA A 2 12.03 7.17 -5.64
CA ALA A 2 10.89 7.59 -4.84
C ALA A 2 10.39 6.38 -4.04
N GLY A 3 9.97 6.60 -2.80
CA GLY A 3 9.36 5.57 -1.99
C GLY A 3 8.36 6.20 -1.02
N PRO A 4 7.63 5.38 -0.27
CA PRO A 4 6.71 5.85 0.74
C PRO A 4 7.38 6.85 1.68
N LEU A 5 6.57 7.79 2.17
CA LEU A 5 6.97 8.79 3.13
C LEU A 5 7.50 8.10 4.39
N ARG A 6 8.75 8.41 4.73
CA ARG A 6 9.51 7.82 5.84
C ARG A 6 10.28 8.91 6.57
N PHE A 7 10.56 8.67 7.84
CA PHE A 7 11.35 9.59 8.63
C PHE A 7 12.81 9.56 8.21
N ARG A 8 13.46 10.72 8.29
CA ARG A 8 14.91 10.85 8.32
C ARG A 8 15.35 11.12 9.75
N ARG A 9 16.24 10.27 10.27
CA ARG A 9 16.73 10.33 11.65
C ARG A 9 18.11 10.97 11.71
N SER A 10 18.21 12.14 12.34
CA SER A 10 19.47 12.78 12.70
C SER A 10 19.86 12.42 14.13
N ASN A 11 21.12 12.05 14.35
CA ASN A 11 21.69 11.83 15.69
C ASN A 11 22.48 13.06 16.17
N GLU A 12 22.22 14.24 15.61
CA GLU A 12 22.88 15.48 15.99
C GLU A 12 22.00 16.31 16.92
N ALA A 13 22.62 17.20 17.70
CA ALA A 13 21.90 18.15 18.52
C ALA A 13 21.24 19.24 17.66
N TRP A 14 19.97 19.53 17.96
CA TRP A 14 19.18 20.57 17.30
C TRP A 14 18.69 21.59 18.31
N SER A 15 18.52 22.81 17.82
CA SER A 15 17.92 23.94 18.53
C SER A 15 17.07 24.71 17.54
N GLU A 16 16.15 25.52 18.04
CA GLU A 16 15.30 26.35 17.18
C GLU A 16 16.14 27.23 16.23
N ARG A 17 17.23 27.82 16.73
CA ARG A 17 18.17 28.61 15.92
C ARG A 17 18.78 27.78 14.78
N ARG A 18 19.12 26.51 15.05
CA ARG A 18 19.66 25.61 14.02
C ARG A 18 18.58 25.22 13.01
N VAL A 19 17.36 24.94 13.45
CA VAL A 19 16.21 24.64 12.57
C VAL A 19 15.98 25.79 11.60
N ARG A 20 15.90 27.02 12.09
CA ARG A 20 15.71 28.22 11.25
C ARG A 20 16.83 28.39 10.22
N ARG A 21 18.08 28.20 10.62
CA ARG A 21 19.25 28.38 9.74
C ARG A 21 19.45 27.23 8.74
N ALA A 22 19.28 25.99 9.17
CA ALA A 22 19.71 24.80 8.44
C ALA A 22 18.56 24.08 7.70
N LEU A 23 17.31 24.30 8.11
CA LEU A 23 16.13 23.72 7.46
C LEU A 23 15.26 24.81 6.81
N LEU A 24 14.79 25.78 7.60
CA LEU A 24 13.84 26.78 7.10
C LEU A 24 14.45 27.65 5.99
N ARG A 25 15.59 28.31 6.25
CA ARG A 25 16.19 29.24 5.27
C ARG A 25 16.48 28.61 3.89
N PRO A 26 17.10 27.42 3.78
CA PRO A 26 17.29 26.79 2.47
C PRO A 26 15.98 26.44 1.75
N LEU A 27 14.92 26.13 2.49
CA LEU A 27 13.60 25.86 1.91
C LEU A 27 12.87 27.15 1.53
N ASP A 28 13.06 28.23 2.31
CA ASP A 28 12.56 29.57 2.01
C ASP A 28 13.15 30.11 0.72
N ASP A 29 14.48 30.10 0.62
CA ASP A 29 15.24 30.56 -0.55
C ASP A 29 14.81 29.85 -1.86
N ARG A 30 14.19 28.66 -1.79
CA ARG A 30 13.82 27.85 -2.95
C ARG A 30 12.32 27.67 -3.18
N PHE A 31 11.52 27.60 -2.12
CA PHE A 31 10.11 27.23 -2.15
C PHE A 31 9.20 28.20 -1.36
N GLY A 32 9.73 29.32 -0.86
CA GLY A 32 8.95 30.28 -0.06
C GLY A 32 8.49 29.73 1.29
N ALA A 33 9.29 28.84 1.89
CA ALA A 33 8.95 28.17 3.13
C ALA A 33 8.83 29.11 4.35
N THR A 34 7.78 28.90 5.14
CA THR A 34 7.52 29.59 6.42
C THR A 34 7.29 28.60 7.56
N LEU A 35 7.35 29.06 8.81
CA LEU A 35 6.95 28.23 9.95
C LEU A 35 5.43 28.23 10.05
N GLY A 36 4.85 27.04 9.94
CA GLY A 36 3.42 26.79 10.04
C GLY A 36 2.92 26.60 11.46
N GLU A 37 1.60 26.67 11.62
CA GLU A 37 0.93 26.27 12.86
C GLU A 37 0.83 24.74 12.94
N THR A 38 1.33 24.16 14.04
CA THR A 38 1.15 22.74 14.33
C THR A 38 -0.28 22.47 14.77
N ARG A 39 -0.90 21.43 14.20
CA ARG A 39 -2.28 21.02 14.50
C ARG A 39 -2.37 19.98 15.60
N ALA A 40 -1.25 19.37 15.95
CA ALA A 40 -1.09 18.46 17.07
C ALA A 40 -0.02 18.98 18.05
N PRO A 41 -0.19 18.73 19.36
CA PRO A 41 0.84 19.07 20.33
C PRO A 41 2.13 18.30 20.02
N ALA A 42 3.25 18.93 20.34
CA ALA A 42 4.57 18.31 20.21
C ALA A 42 4.63 16.97 20.97
N PRO A 43 5.40 15.98 20.49
CA PRO A 43 5.65 14.76 21.23
C PRO A 43 6.35 15.05 22.56
N ASP A 44 6.05 14.26 23.60
CA ASP A 44 6.73 14.37 24.89
C ASP A 44 8.25 14.31 24.72
N ARG A 45 8.97 15.25 25.35
CA ARG A 45 10.44 15.39 25.29
C ARG A 45 11.02 15.84 23.93
N PHE A 46 10.14 16.20 23.00
CA PHE A 46 10.53 16.80 21.73
C PHE A 46 10.01 18.23 21.62
N SER A 47 10.81 19.10 21.02
CA SER A 47 10.30 20.29 20.35
C SER A 47 9.94 19.92 18.91
N SER A 48 8.92 20.56 18.35
CA SER A 48 8.49 20.29 16.98
C SER A 48 8.14 21.57 16.22
N VAL A 49 8.30 21.52 14.91
CA VAL A 49 7.83 22.56 13.98
C VAL A 49 7.19 21.94 12.75
N ARG A 50 6.26 22.69 12.16
CA ARG A 50 5.79 22.53 10.80
C ARG A 50 6.43 23.61 9.91
N ILE A 51 6.85 23.24 8.71
CA ILE A 51 7.41 24.13 7.70
C ILE A 51 6.52 23.99 6.46
N ASP A 52 5.84 25.05 6.07
CA ASP A 52 4.91 25.10 4.93
C ASP A 52 5.54 25.83 3.76
N MET A 53 5.37 25.32 2.54
CA MET A 53 5.96 25.83 1.31
C MET A 53 4.86 26.48 0.43
N ASP A 54 5.22 27.46 -0.38
CA ASP A 54 4.27 28.17 -1.25
C ASP A 54 3.59 27.26 -2.29
N ASN A 55 4.23 26.13 -2.63
CA ASN A 55 3.70 25.15 -3.56
C ASN A 55 2.70 24.16 -2.91
N GLY A 56 2.35 24.34 -1.63
CA GLY A 56 1.45 23.46 -0.88
C GLY A 56 2.13 22.21 -0.29
N ASP A 57 3.44 22.06 -0.47
CA ASP A 57 4.22 21.05 0.25
C ASP A 57 4.40 21.48 1.71
N PHE A 58 4.68 20.52 2.59
CA PHE A 58 5.11 20.81 3.94
C PHE A 58 6.07 19.75 4.47
N ALA A 59 6.73 20.11 5.57
CA ALA A 59 7.53 19.21 6.36
C ALA A 59 7.28 19.39 7.85
N LEU A 60 7.52 18.29 8.56
CA LEU A 60 7.45 18.14 9.99
C LEU A 60 8.85 17.83 10.50
N PHE A 61 9.27 18.56 11.53
CA PHE A 61 10.54 18.31 12.19
C PHE A 61 10.38 18.30 13.70
N ALA A 62 10.76 17.19 14.32
CA ALA A 62 10.79 17.04 15.78
C ALA A 62 12.21 16.74 16.25
N TRP A 63 12.67 17.40 17.31
CA TRP A 63 13.99 17.16 17.89
C TRP A 63 13.94 17.09 19.41
N TYR A 64 14.75 16.20 19.96
CA TYR A 64 14.87 15.98 21.39
C TYR A 64 15.41 17.25 22.07
N ASN A 65 14.81 17.63 23.20
CA ASN A 65 15.15 18.87 23.90
C ASN A 65 15.50 18.66 25.39
N GLU A 66 15.57 17.42 25.87
CA GLU A 66 16.04 17.13 27.23
C GLU A 66 17.57 16.94 27.28
N ASP A 67 18.17 17.53 28.31
CA ASP A 67 19.60 17.43 28.57
C ASP A 67 20.00 16.05 29.13
N GLY A 68 21.15 15.53 28.70
CA GLY A 68 21.77 14.32 29.27
C GLY A 68 21.48 13.02 28.53
N GLU A 69 20.58 13.02 27.54
CA GLU A 69 20.36 11.86 26.65
C GLU A 69 21.01 12.06 25.28
N ARG A 70 21.04 10.98 24.48
CA ARG A 70 21.61 11.04 23.13
C ARG A 70 20.68 11.85 22.22
N PRO A 71 21.20 12.85 21.49
CA PRO A 71 20.37 13.68 20.64
C PRO A 71 19.74 12.85 19.52
N ALA A 72 18.46 13.13 19.25
CA ALA A 72 17.72 12.54 18.15
C ALA A 72 16.77 13.58 17.54
N ALA A 73 16.67 13.60 16.22
CA ALA A 73 15.70 14.40 15.51
C ALA A 73 15.14 13.67 14.29
N TYR A 74 13.90 13.97 13.95
CA TYR A 74 13.09 13.26 12.97
C TYR A 74 12.50 14.28 12.00
N TRP A 75 12.81 14.09 10.72
CA TRP A 75 12.27 14.85 9.60
C TRP A 75 11.32 13.99 8.80
N LEU A 76 10.15 14.54 8.47
CA LEU A 76 9.17 13.94 7.57
C LEU A 76 8.61 15.02 6.66
N GLY A 77 8.57 14.84 5.35
CA GLY A 77 7.98 15.85 4.48
C GLY A 77 7.81 15.38 3.06
N ASN A 78 6.83 15.97 2.37
CA ASN A 78 6.53 15.71 0.97
C ASN A 78 7.30 16.64 0.01
N THR A 79 8.28 17.37 0.53
CA THR A 79 9.13 18.33 -0.18
C THR A 79 10.53 17.78 -0.45
N GLU A 80 11.42 18.61 -0.99
CA GLU A 80 12.85 18.31 -0.99
C GLU A 80 13.43 18.24 0.44
N THR A 81 14.18 17.19 0.71
CA THR A 81 14.95 17.10 1.97
C THR A 81 16.09 18.13 1.97
N PRO A 82 16.23 18.97 3.00
CA PRO A 82 17.40 19.84 3.14
C PRO A 82 18.73 19.10 3.16
N GLU A 83 19.79 19.69 2.60
CA GLU A 83 21.11 19.05 2.45
C GLU A 83 21.71 18.55 3.77
N THR A 84 21.49 19.28 4.86
CA THR A 84 21.94 18.89 6.22
C THR A 84 21.37 17.52 6.66
N LEU A 85 20.30 17.06 6.03
CA LEU A 85 19.63 15.79 6.31
C LEU A 85 19.85 14.72 5.21
N TRP A 86 20.70 14.95 4.21
CA TRP A 86 20.89 13.97 3.13
C TRP A 86 21.56 12.68 3.61
N ARG A 87 22.52 12.79 4.52
CA ARG A 87 23.32 11.67 5.06
C ARG A 87 22.70 11.00 6.30
N THR A 88 21.48 11.37 6.66
CA THR A 88 20.76 10.73 7.77
C THR A 88 20.14 9.40 7.34
N ASP A 89 20.01 8.49 8.28
CA ASP A 89 19.30 7.22 8.08
C ASP A 89 17.81 7.46 7.82
N LYS A 90 17.19 6.60 7.01
CA LYS A 90 15.74 6.54 6.88
C LYS A 90 15.21 5.47 7.83
N VAL A 91 14.15 5.79 8.56
CA VAL A 91 13.48 4.85 9.48
C VAL A 91 12.00 4.78 9.14
N GLY A 92 11.41 3.59 9.35
CA GLY A 92 9.99 3.35 9.13
C GLY A 92 9.10 4.04 10.15
N TRP A 93 7.79 3.84 10.02
CA TRP A 93 6.82 4.40 10.97
C TRP A 93 6.89 3.71 12.33
N ASP A 94 7.17 2.40 12.34
CA ASP A 94 7.26 1.59 13.56
C ASP A 94 8.62 1.69 14.25
N ASP A 95 9.66 2.11 13.53
CA ASP A 95 11.01 2.33 14.06
C ASP A 95 11.16 3.71 14.72
N ALA A 96 10.30 4.67 14.37
CA ALA A 96 10.29 5.98 14.99
C ALA A 96 9.65 5.90 16.39
N PRO A 97 10.06 6.75 17.36
CA PRO A 97 9.41 6.79 18.66
C PRO A 97 7.91 7.01 18.51
N TYR A 98 7.09 6.23 19.22
CA TYR A 98 5.64 6.24 19.10
C TYR A 98 5.04 7.66 19.13
N GLY A 99 5.50 8.51 20.06
CA GLY A 99 5.04 9.90 20.16
C GLY A 99 5.31 10.73 18.90
N VAL A 100 6.47 10.54 18.26
CA VAL A 100 6.85 11.22 17.02
C VAL A 100 6.02 10.70 15.84
N ALA A 101 5.89 9.39 15.71
CA ALA A 101 5.08 8.76 14.66
C ALA A 101 3.61 9.20 14.75
N ARG A 102 3.04 9.14 15.96
CA ARG A 102 1.65 9.56 16.24
C ARG A 102 1.44 11.05 15.96
N TRP A 103 2.34 11.92 16.41
CA TRP A 103 2.27 13.35 16.12
C TRP A 103 2.25 13.62 14.61
N ALA A 104 3.18 13.01 13.87
CA ALA A 104 3.25 13.18 12.43
C ALA A 104 1.99 12.67 11.72
N GLN A 105 1.46 11.50 12.13
CA GLN A 105 0.19 10.99 11.58
C GLN A 105 -0.96 11.97 11.77
N ARG A 106 -1.06 12.60 12.95
CA ARG A 106 -2.11 13.59 13.23
C ARG A 106 -1.97 14.85 12.38
N GLU A 107 -0.75 15.35 12.19
CA GLU A 107 -0.48 16.48 11.30
C GLU A 107 -0.86 16.14 9.84
N LEU A 108 -0.47 14.96 9.34
CA LEU A 108 -0.81 14.52 7.98
C LEU A 108 -2.33 14.34 7.79
N LEU A 109 -3.03 13.72 8.74
CA LEU A 109 -4.49 13.54 8.67
C LEU A 109 -5.25 14.86 8.71
N ALA A 110 -4.78 15.79 9.56
CA ALA A 110 -5.38 17.11 9.63
C ALA A 110 -5.16 17.90 8.33
N ASP A 111 -3.99 17.78 7.71
CA ASP A 111 -3.73 18.37 6.39
C ASP A 111 -4.58 17.72 5.29
N LEU A 112 -4.75 16.39 5.32
CA LEU A 112 -5.61 15.67 4.38
C LEU A 112 -7.08 16.08 4.50
N THR A 113 -7.54 16.37 5.72
CA THR A 113 -8.91 16.85 5.98
C THR A 113 -9.18 18.17 5.26
N ASP A 114 -8.19 19.06 5.18
CA ASP A 114 -8.32 20.34 4.49
C ASP A 114 -8.19 20.20 2.97
N GLN A 115 -7.23 19.39 2.51
CA GLN A 115 -6.93 19.27 1.08
C GLN A 115 -7.93 18.38 0.34
N ASP A 116 -8.29 17.24 0.93
CA ASP A 116 -9.11 16.19 0.33
C ASP A 116 -10.12 15.63 1.35
N PRO A 117 -11.12 16.42 1.78
CA PRO A 117 -12.10 15.99 2.79
C PRO A 117 -12.89 14.74 2.38
N TRP A 118 -13.07 14.54 1.07
CA TRP A 118 -13.70 13.34 0.51
C TRP A 118 -12.92 12.06 0.78
N LEU A 119 -11.59 12.15 0.91
CA LEU A 119 -10.72 11.01 1.21
C LEU A 119 -10.53 10.88 2.73
N ALA A 120 -10.38 12.01 3.43
CA ALA A 120 -10.24 12.04 4.89
C ALA A 120 -11.48 11.53 5.64
N ALA A 121 -12.66 11.55 5.02
CA ALA A 121 -13.89 10.97 5.55
C ALA A 121 -13.84 9.44 5.73
N HIS A 122 -12.87 8.76 5.10
CA HIS A 122 -12.62 7.33 5.23
C HIS A 122 -11.38 7.14 6.10
N GLU A 123 -11.57 7.09 7.42
CA GLU A 123 -10.51 7.20 8.42
C GLU A 123 -9.46 6.08 8.30
N HIS A 124 -9.91 4.83 8.16
CA HIS A 124 -9.03 3.67 8.06
C HIS A 124 -8.27 3.66 6.74
N LEU A 125 -8.94 3.96 5.62
CA LEU A 125 -8.31 4.10 4.30
C LEU A 125 -7.26 5.23 4.28
N ALA A 126 -7.64 6.40 4.78
CA ALA A 126 -6.79 7.57 4.85
C ALA A 126 -5.54 7.27 5.69
N TRP A 127 -5.74 6.72 6.88
CA TRP A 127 -4.64 6.31 7.76
C TRP A 127 -3.73 5.30 7.08
N TYR A 128 -4.29 4.23 6.48
CA TYR A 128 -3.51 3.15 5.89
C TYR A 128 -2.54 3.67 4.83
N PHE A 129 -3.01 4.52 3.92
CA PHE A 129 -2.23 5.03 2.81
C PHE A 129 -1.56 6.41 3.03
N LEU A 130 -1.56 6.98 4.25
CA LEU A 130 -0.79 8.21 4.54
C LEU A 130 0.63 8.20 3.96
N PRO A 131 1.42 7.10 4.04
CA PRO A 131 2.79 7.11 3.53
C PRO A 131 2.87 7.41 2.03
N VAL A 132 1.85 7.05 1.24
CA VAL A 132 1.84 7.28 -0.21
C VAL A 132 1.02 8.51 -0.59
N PHE A 133 -0.07 8.81 0.12
CA PHE A 133 -0.86 10.04 -0.03
C PHE A 133 -0.10 11.32 0.30
N PHE A 134 1.02 11.22 1.03
CA PHE A 134 1.92 12.33 1.31
C PHE A 134 3.34 12.07 0.80
N SER A 135 3.55 11.06 -0.04
CA SER A 135 4.85 10.91 -0.69
C SER A 135 5.08 12.06 -1.67
N LYS A 136 6.33 12.55 -1.74
CA LYS A 136 6.73 13.64 -2.65
C LYS A 136 6.28 13.38 -4.08
N ASP A 137 6.59 12.19 -4.59
CA ASP A 137 6.37 11.85 -5.98
C ASP A 137 5.02 11.15 -6.21
N GLY A 138 4.32 10.68 -5.17
CA GLY A 138 3.12 9.88 -5.31
C GLY A 138 1.82 10.53 -4.84
N ARG A 139 1.83 11.67 -4.13
CA ARG A 139 0.59 12.22 -3.56
C ARG A 139 -0.50 12.45 -4.60
N GLU A 140 -0.16 13.07 -5.73
CA GLU A 140 -1.17 13.45 -6.73
C GLU A 140 -1.68 12.22 -7.45
N SER A 141 -0.78 11.33 -7.86
CA SER A 141 -1.15 10.12 -8.60
C SER A 141 -1.96 9.15 -7.74
N THR A 142 -1.60 8.97 -6.47
CA THR A 142 -2.33 8.08 -5.56
C THR A 142 -3.71 8.62 -5.23
N ARG A 143 -3.83 9.91 -4.91
CA ARG A 143 -5.16 10.53 -4.69
C ARG A 143 -6.00 10.54 -5.96
N SER A 144 -5.43 10.84 -7.13
CA SER A 144 -6.11 10.77 -8.43
C SER A 144 -6.56 9.35 -8.77
N PHE A 145 -5.78 8.31 -8.46
CA PHE A 145 -6.19 6.91 -8.68
C PHE A 145 -7.48 6.55 -7.93
N PHE A 146 -7.63 7.00 -6.68
CA PHE A 146 -8.88 6.81 -5.94
C PHE A 146 -10.00 7.73 -6.45
N ARG A 147 -9.68 8.99 -6.78
CA ARG A 147 -10.66 10.00 -7.20
C ARG A 147 -11.26 9.73 -8.58
N ASP A 148 -10.40 9.44 -9.55
CA ASP A 148 -10.68 9.51 -10.98
C ASP A 148 -10.74 8.11 -11.62
N TYR A 149 -10.16 7.09 -10.98
CA TYR A 149 -10.02 5.74 -11.53
C TYR A 149 -10.66 4.64 -10.66
N ALA A 150 -11.43 5.02 -9.64
CA ALA A 150 -12.17 4.10 -8.77
C ALA A 150 -11.29 2.95 -8.26
N ALA A 151 -10.02 3.26 -7.94
CA ALA A 151 -9.00 2.30 -7.53
C ALA A 151 -8.87 1.04 -8.43
N GLY A 152 -9.12 1.19 -9.73
CA GLY A 152 -9.01 0.14 -10.73
C GLY A 152 -10.28 -0.71 -10.91
N PHE A 153 -11.40 -0.38 -10.26
CA PHE A 153 -12.69 -0.99 -10.58
C PHE A 153 -13.33 -0.29 -11.80
N PRO A 154 -13.65 -1.00 -12.89
CA PRO A 154 -14.17 -0.37 -14.11
C PRO A 154 -15.57 0.25 -13.94
N ASP A 155 -16.39 -0.36 -13.08
CA ASP A 155 -17.80 0.02 -12.85
C ASP A 155 -18.02 0.60 -11.44
N GLY A 156 -16.94 1.07 -10.80
CA GLY A 156 -16.95 1.59 -9.43
C GLY A 156 -17.31 3.07 -9.39
N ASP A 157 -18.33 3.42 -8.61
CA ASP A 157 -18.47 4.80 -8.12
C ASP A 157 -17.43 5.06 -7.01
N ARG A 158 -16.89 6.28 -6.97
CA ARG A 158 -15.85 6.67 -6.01
C ARG A 158 -16.27 6.37 -4.57
N GLU A 159 -17.45 6.82 -4.16
CA GLU A 159 -17.90 6.68 -2.77
C GLU A 159 -18.01 5.21 -2.37
N ARG A 160 -18.58 4.40 -3.28
CA ARG A 160 -18.70 2.96 -3.05
C ARG A 160 -17.33 2.27 -2.95
N VAL A 161 -16.37 2.66 -3.79
CA VAL A 161 -15.01 2.10 -3.74
C VAL A 161 -14.27 2.53 -2.48
N LEU A 162 -14.38 3.79 -2.07
CA LEU A 162 -13.76 4.25 -0.83
C LEU A 162 -14.38 3.55 0.39
N SER A 163 -15.70 3.40 0.42
CA SER A 163 -16.41 2.62 1.45
C SER A 163 -15.97 1.15 1.49
N PHE A 164 -15.70 0.55 0.32
CA PHE A 164 -15.17 -0.81 0.24
C PHE A 164 -13.81 -0.92 0.92
N TYR A 165 -12.88 -0.03 0.59
CA TYR A 165 -11.56 -0.08 1.21
C TYR A 165 -11.57 0.36 2.67
N GLU A 166 -12.44 1.30 3.05
CA GLU A 166 -12.66 1.67 4.43
C GLU A 166 -13.05 0.45 5.27
N SER A 167 -14.02 -0.34 4.80
CA SER A 167 -14.43 -1.57 5.47
C SER A 167 -13.33 -2.63 5.49
N LEU A 168 -12.51 -2.72 4.43
CA LEU A 168 -11.38 -3.65 4.37
C LEU A 168 -10.33 -3.30 5.43
N PHE A 169 -9.99 -2.01 5.56
CA PHE A 169 -8.96 -1.57 6.52
C PHE A 169 -9.49 -1.48 7.96
N ALA A 170 -10.79 -1.26 8.14
CA ALA A 170 -11.42 -1.27 9.47
C ALA A 170 -11.29 -2.61 10.20
N SER A 171 -11.00 -3.72 9.50
CA SER A 171 -10.79 -5.02 10.15
C SER A 171 -9.48 -5.10 10.94
N GLY A 172 -8.48 -4.29 10.58
CA GLY A 172 -7.15 -4.29 11.21
C GLY A 172 -6.24 -5.46 10.80
N ASP A 173 -6.68 -6.39 9.96
CA ASP A 173 -5.90 -7.59 9.57
C ASP A 173 -4.58 -7.26 8.86
N LEU A 174 -4.53 -6.08 8.25
CA LEU A 174 -3.41 -5.56 7.47
C LEU A 174 -2.59 -4.50 8.21
N ASP A 175 -3.00 -4.05 9.40
CA ASP A 175 -2.33 -3.01 10.17
C ASP A 175 -0.86 -3.35 10.47
N PRO A 176 -0.51 -4.59 10.88
CA PRO A 176 0.88 -4.97 11.12
C PRO A 176 1.77 -4.94 9.88
N PHE A 177 1.17 -4.86 8.69
CA PHE A 177 1.87 -4.89 7.40
C PHE A 177 1.73 -3.58 6.62
N ARG A 178 1.20 -2.54 7.25
CA ARG A 178 0.87 -1.27 6.59
C ARG A 178 2.02 -0.67 5.80
N GLU A 179 3.24 -0.62 6.36
CA GLU A 179 4.37 -0.01 5.64
C GLU A 179 4.70 -0.75 4.34
N VAL A 180 4.71 -2.08 4.39
CA VAL A 180 4.98 -2.95 3.22
C VAL A 180 3.87 -2.80 2.19
N MET A 181 2.63 -3.08 2.61
CA MET A 181 1.48 -3.15 1.71
C MET A 181 1.09 -1.79 1.14
N ALA A 182 1.06 -0.72 1.95
CA ALA A 182 0.80 0.62 1.43
C ALA A 182 1.89 1.03 0.43
N GLY A 183 3.13 0.58 0.64
CA GLY A 183 4.25 0.80 -0.27
C GLY A 183 4.07 0.19 -1.66
N LYS A 184 3.34 -0.94 -1.78
CA LYS A 184 3.08 -1.62 -3.06
C LYS A 184 2.28 -0.75 -4.04
N LEU A 185 1.39 0.11 -3.54
CA LEU A 185 0.69 1.08 -4.39
C LEU A 185 1.69 1.99 -5.13
N GLY A 186 2.86 2.23 -4.52
CA GLY A 186 4.00 2.93 -5.10
C GLY A 186 3.85 4.44 -5.10
N THR A 187 4.94 5.11 -5.49
CA THR A 187 5.07 6.57 -5.45
C THR A 187 5.63 7.06 -6.79
N SER A 188 4.74 7.20 -7.79
CA SER A 188 5.09 7.65 -9.15
C SER A 188 4.43 9.00 -9.43
N PRO A 189 5.08 9.95 -10.13
CA PRO A 189 4.44 11.21 -10.52
C PRO A 189 3.22 11.04 -11.43
N GLN A 190 3.11 9.89 -12.09
CA GLN A 190 2.03 9.59 -13.03
C GLN A 190 1.13 8.48 -12.50
N VAL A 191 -0.16 8.59 -12.80
CA VAL A 191 -1.13 7.53 -12.54
C VAL A 191 -0.87 6.37 -13.52
N ASP A 192 -0.46 5.23 -12.98
CA ASP A 192 -0.35 3.97 -13.71
C ASP A 192 -1.46 3.04 -13.22
N VAL A 193 -2.62 3.11 -13.90
CA VAL A 193 -3.82 2.34 -13.53
C VAL A 193 -3.56 0.83 -13.53
N VAL A 194 -2.68 0.34 -14.40
CA VAL A 194 -2.36 -1.08 -14.49
C VAL A 194 -1.55 -1.51 -13.28
N ARG A 195 -0.44 -0.82 -12.99
CA ARG A 195 0.43 -1.16 -11.86
C ARG A 195 -0.28 -0.95 -10.52
N MET A 196 -1.00 0.16 -10.37
CA MET A 196 -1.74 0.46 -9.15
C MET A 196 -2.92 -0.49 -8.98
N GLY A 197 -3.61 -0.85 -10.06
CA GLY A 197 -4.63 -1.89 -10.04
C GLY A 197 -4.08 -3.26 -9.67
N ALA A 198 -2.89 -3.63 -10.15
CA ALA A 198 -2.22 -4.86 -9.75
C ALA A 198 -1.88 -4.86 -8.25
N ALA A 199 -1.39 -3.75 -7.70
CA ALA A 199 -1.20 -3.61 -6.25
C ALA A 199 -2.52 -3.78 -5.48
N MET A 200 -3.62 -3.19 -5.96
CA MET A 200 -4.94 -3.38 -5.33
C MET A 200 -5.43 -4.83 -5.33
N ALA A 201 -5.02 -5.66 -6.31
CA ALA A 201 -5.39 -7.08 -6.33
C ALA A 201 -4.85 -7.84 -5.11
N GLU A 202 -3.70 -7.44 -4.59
CA GLU A 202 -3.15 -8.05 -3.39
C GLU A 202 -3.97 -7.71 -2.14
N PHE A 203 -4.54 -6.51 -2.07
CA PHE A 203 -5.49 -6.17 -1.01
C PHE A 203 -6.78 -6.99 -1.14
N HIS A 204 -7.24 -7.27 -2.37
CA HIS A 204 -8.37 -8.17 -2.58
C HIS A 204 -8.04 -9.59 -2.11
N ALA A 205 -6.87 -10.13 -2.45
CA ALA A 205 -6.44 -11.44 -1.97
C ALA A 205 -6.34 -11.48 -0.42
N ALA A 206 -5.74 -10.45 0.19
CA ALA A 206 -5.66 -10.33 1.64
C ALA A 206 -7.05 -10.30 2.31
N LYS A 207 -8.01 -9.57 1.72
CA LYS A 207 -9.41 -9.59 2.17
C LYS A 207 -10.00 -10.99 2.14
N LEU A 208 -9.82 -11.73 1.03
CA LEU A 208 -10.33 -13.09 0.90
C LEU A 208 -9.72 -14.05 1.93
N LEU A 209 -8.41 -13.93 2.17
CA LEU A 209 -7.70 -14.71 3.17
C LEU A 209 -8.24 -14.42 4.57
N ALA A 210 -8.33 -13.13 4.94
CA ALA A 210 -8.83 -12.68 6.23
C ALA A 210 -10.29 -13.11 6.51
N GLU A 211 -11.20 -12.84 5.56
CA GLU A 211 -12.63 -13.18 5.72
C GLU A 211 -12.89 -14.69 5.75
N SER A 212 -11.97 -15.49 5.22
CA SER A 212 -12.03 -16.95 5.30
C SER A 212 -11.30 -17.51 6.53
N GLY A 213 -10.81 -16.65 7.43
CA GLY A 213 -10.13 -17.03 8.67
C GLY A 213 -8.70 -17.53 8.47
N ASN A 214 -8.08 -17.28 7.31
CA ASN A 214 -6.70 -17.66 7.07
C ASN A 214 -5.74 -16.61 7.62
N GLU A 215 -4.72 -17.07 8.33
CA GLU A 215 -3.57 -16.24 8.67
C GLU A 215 -2.60 -16.14 7.50
N PHE A 216 -2.03 -14.96 7.32
CA PHE A 216 -1.09 -14.69 6.24
C PHE A 216 -0.02 -13.69 6.64
N VAL A 217 1.10 -13.74 5.93
CA VAL A 217 2.16 -12.72 5.94
C VAL A 217 2.42 -12.29 4.50
N PRO A 218 2.30 -10.98 4.17
CA PRO A 218 2.57 -10.48 2.83
C PRO A 218 4.07 -10.34 2.54
N GLU A 219 4.42 -10.40 1.26
CA GLU A 219 5.73 -10.16 0.65
C GLU A 219 6.86 -11.00 1.25
N ILE A 220 7.02 -12.24 0.80
CA ILE A 220 8.08 -13.13 1.29
C ILE A 220 9.20 -13.26 0.26
N ASP A 221 10.43 -12.92 0.68
CA ASP A 221 11.63 -13.20 -0.09
C ASP A 221 11.94 -14.70 -0.01
N LEU A 222 12.14 -15.34 -1.16
CA LEU A 222 12.49 -16.75 -1.25
C LEU A 222 13.92 -16.93 -1.72
N ASP A 223 14.54 -18.04 -1.31
CA ASP A 223 15.91 -18.39 -1.73
C ASP A 223 16.05 -18.54 -3.25
N SER A 224 14.93 -18.70 -3.97
CA SER A 224 14.89 -18.70 -5.44
C SER A 224 15.23 -17.34 -6.06
N GLY A 225 15.34 -16.27 -5.25
CA GLY A 225 15.54 -14.89 -5.72
C GLY A 225 14.25 -14.20 -6.20
N HIS A 226 13.11 -14.86 -6.05
CA HIS A 226 11.79 -14.28 -6.33
C HIS A 226 11.08 -13.98 -5.01
N ALA A 227 10.37 -12.86 -4.95
CA ALA A 227 9.40 -12.60 -3.90
C ALA A 227 8.02 -13.06 -4.37
N LEU A 228 7.27 -13.72 -3.47
CA LEU A 228 5.86 -14.02 -3.68
C LEU A 228 4.98 -13.15 -2.77
N ASP A 229 3.74 -12.95 -3.18
CA ASP A 229 2.85 -11.98 -2.54
C ASP A 229 2.45 -12.35 -1.12
N PHE A 230 2.22 -13.65 -0.82
CA PHE A 230 1.87 -14.09 0.53
C PHE A 230 2.42 -15.47 0.88
N VAL A 231 2.60 -15.69 2.17
CA VAL A 231 2.62 -17.02 2.78
C VAL A 231 1.42 -17.16 3.71
N VAL A 232 0.73 -18.30 3.63
CA VAL A 232 -0.53 -18.60 4.32
C VAL A 232 -0.36 -19.89 5.11
N GLY A 233 -0.79 -19.90 6.36
CA GLY A 233 -0.68 -21.08 7.22
C GLY A 233 -0.99 -20.76 8.68
N GLU A 234 -1.24 -21.78 9.48
CA GLU A 234 -1.56 -21.61 10.90
C GLU A 234 -0.37 -21.04 11.69
N GLY A 235 -0.54 -19.92 12.39
CA GLY A 235 0.52 -19.28 13.18
C GLY A 235 1.64 -18.65 12.34
N VAL A 236 1.41 -18.36 11.06
CA VAL A 236 2.41 -17.67 10.22
C VAL A 236 2.67 -16.24 10.71
N ARG A 237 1.68 -15.58 11.33
CA ARG A 237 1.80 -14.21 11.85
C ARG A 237 2.80 -14.11 13.01
N ASP A 238 2.84 -15.14 13.86
CA ASP A 238 3.75 -15.20 15.02
C ASP A 238 5.12 -15.79 14.66
N THR A 239 5.29 -16.28 13.43
CA THR A 239 6.55 -16.88 12.98
C THR A 239 7.51 -15.78 12.53
N PRO A 240 8.78 -15.78 12.99
CA PRO A 240 9.77 -14.84 12.49
C PRO A 240 9.89 -14.91 10.97
N ARG A 241 9.83 -13.77 10.26
CA ARG A 241 9.83 -13.72 8.79
C ARG A 241 10.95 -14.53 8.13
N ARG A 242 12.15 -14.50 8.71
CA ARG A 242 13.34 -15.28 8.26
C ARG A 242 13.18 -16.80 8.33
N SER A 243 12.10 -17.29 8.96
CA SER A 243 11.78 -18.71 9.14
C SER A 243 10.57 -19.12 8.31
N LEU A 244 10.04 -18.22 7.48
CA LEU A 244 8.99 -18.49 6.50
C LEU A 244 9.61 -18.72 5.11
N PRO A 245 8.98 -19.53 4.25
CA PRO A 245 7.86 -20.42 4.56
C PRO A 245 8.30 -21.66 5.36
N ARG A 246 7.43 -22.18 6.23
CA ARG A 246 7.63 -23.47 6.92
C ARG A 246 7.04 -24.59 6.09
N ARG A 247 7.40 -25.83 6.44
CA ARG A 247 6.78 -27.02 5.84
C ARG A 247 5.29 -27.04 6.16
N GLY A 248 4.46 -27.05 5.10
CA GLY A 248 2.99 -27.05 5.22
C GLY A 248 2.36 -25.68 5.06
N ASP A 249 3.15 -24.60 5.10
CA ASP A 249 2.66 -23.28 4.70
C ASP A 249 2.44 -23.27 3.17
N THR A 250 1.45 -22.51 2.73
CA THR A 250 1.13 -22.30 1.32
C THR A 250 1.65 -20.95 0.85
N LEU A 251 2.42 -20.96 -0.23
CA LEU A 251 2.78 -19.75 -0.95
C LEU A 251 1.63 -19.33 -1.86
N VAL A 252 1.35 -18.02 -1.92
CA VAL A 252 0.30 -17.46 -2.79
C VAL A 252 0.89 -16.34 -3.62
N GLU A 253 0.62 -16.39 -4.91
CA GLU A 253 0.95 -15.33 -5.86
C GLU A 253 -0.35 -14.73 -6.40
N VAL A 254 -0.39 -13.41 -6.54
CA VAL A 254 -1.54 -12.68 -7.04
C VAL A 254 -1.22 -12.06 -8.39
N THR A 255 -2.19 -12.12 -9.29
CA THR A 255 -2.07 -11.44 -10.57
C THR A 255 -3.40 -10.86 -11.01
N ARG A 256 -3.33 -9.77 -11.77
CA ARG A 256 -4.51 -9.05 -12.25
C ARG A 256 -4.44 -8.91 -13.77
N PRO A 257 -5.30 -9.61 -14.53
CA PRO A 257 -5.35 -9.43 -15.96
C PRO A 257 -5.75 -8.01 -16.34
N ARG A 258 -5.13 -7.48 -17.38
CA ARG A 258 -5.58 -6.22 -17.99
C ARG A 258 -6.87 -6.48 -18.74
N PRO A 259 -7.87 -5.60 -18.64
CA PRO A 259 -9.06 -5.70 -19.47
C PRO A 259 -8.66 -5.73 -20.94
N PRO A 260 -9.28 -6.58 -21.76
CA PRO A 260 -9.03 -6.55 -23.19
C PRO A 260 -9.33 -5.16 -23.74
N SER A 261 -8.46 -4.68 -24.62
CA SER A 261 -8.69 -3.47 -25.41
C SER A 261 -9.90 -3.69 -26.33
N HIS A 262 -10.56 -2.62 -26.79
CA HIS A 262 -11.67 -2.70 -27.76
C HIS A 262 -11.27 -3.25 -29.15
N ARG A 263 -10.10 -3.91 -29.28
CA ARG A 263 -9.66 -4.59 -30.50
C ARG A 263 -10.34 -5.95 -30.58
N VAL A 264 -10.84 -6.30 -31.76
CA VAL A 264 -11.60 -7.53 -32.04
C VAL A 264 -10.86 -8.83 -31.65
N ALA A 265 -9.53 -8.81 -31.58
CA ALA A 265 -8.70 -9.98 -31.24
C ALA A 265 -8.43 -10.17 -29.73
N ASP A 266 -8.96 -9.30 -28.87
CA ASP A 266 -8.64 -9.26 -27.45
C ASP A 266 -9.87 -9.72 -26.65
N THR A 267 -9.86 -10.96 -26.14
CA THR A 267 -11.00 -11.53 -25.38
C THR A 267 -10.65 -11.65 -23.90
N PRO A 268 -11.62 -11.58 -22.98
CA PRO A 268 -11.36 -11.71 -21.54
C PRO A 268 -10.72 -13.06 -21.19
N ILE A 269 -11.09 -14.14 -21.88
CA ILE A 269 -10.49 -15.48 -21.72
C ILE A 269 -9.03 -15.49 -22.19
N ALA A 270 -8.72 -14.85 -23.33
CA ALA A 270 -7.34 -14.75 -23.81
C ALA A 270 -6.47 -13.92 -22.86
N ALA A 271 -6.98 -12.79 -22.36
CA ALA A 271 -6.30 -11.95 -21.38
C ALA A 271 -6.00 -12.72 -20.08
N LEU A 272 -7.00 -13.44 -19.55
CA LEU A 272 -6.86 -14.32 -18.39
C LEU A 272 -5.74 -15.35 -18.59
N LYS A 273 -5.78 -16.10 -19.71
CA LYS A 273 -4.79 -17.14 -20.00
C LYS A 273 -3.39 -16.57 -20.18
N ALA A 274 -3.25 -15.47 -20.92
CA ALA A 274 -1.97 -14.82 -21.15
C ALA A 274 -1.33 -14.34 -19.83
N THR A 275 -2.13 -13.74 -18.94
CA THR A 275 -1.66 -13.31 -17.62
C THR A 275 -1.26 -14.49 -16.75
N ALA A 276 -2.02 -15.59 -16.75
CA ALA A 276 -1.67 -16.79 -16.00
C ALA A 276 -0.37 -17.43 -16.52
N SER A 277 -0.23 -17.58 -17.84
CA SER A 277 0.99 -18.13 -18.46
C SER A 277 2.22 -17.29 -18.14
N ALA A 278 2.14 -15.96 -18.27
CA ALA A 278 3.28 -15.08 -17.97
C ALA A 278 3.77 -15.21 -16.52
N LYS A 279 2.87 -15.44 -15.56
CA LYS A 279 3.24 -15.69 -14.15
C LYS A 279 3.79 -17.10 -13.93
N THR A 280 3.27 -18.07 -14.68
CA THR A 280 3.72 -19.47 -14.63
C THR A 280 5.17 -19.57 -15.09
N ASP A 281 5.48 -18.98 -16.24
CA ASP A 281 6.78 -19.09 -16.92
C ASP A 281 7.90 -18.26 -16.26
N ASP A 282 7.59 -17.45 -15.24
CA ASP A 282 8.54 -16.57 -14.56
C ASP A 282 8.70 -16.93 -13.07
N GLN A 283 7.72 -16.56 -12.23
CA GLN A 283 7.85 -16.68 -10.77
C GLN A 283 7.45 -18.06 -10.24
N LEU A 284 6.48 -18.72 -10.88
CA LEU A 284 5.87 -19.95 -10.35
C LEU A 284 6.55 -21.23 -10.82
N ASP A 285 7.38 -21.20 -11.87
CA ASP A 285 8.16 -22.37 -12.30
C ASP A 285 9.09 -22.87 -11.17
N ALA A 286 9.60 -21.95 -10.35
CA ALA A 286 10.38 -22.28 -9.15
C ALA A 286 9.51 -22.78 -7.97
N HIS A 287 8.20 -22.54 -8.00
CA HIS A 287 7.26 -22.81 -6.90
C HIS A 287 5.97 -23.48 -7.40
N PRO A 288 6.04 -24.72 -7.93
CA PRO A 288 4.91 -25.37 -8.60
C PRO A 288 3.70 -25.63 -7.69
N ASN A 289 3.92 -25.66 -6.36
CA ASN A 289 2.85 -25.86 -5.37
C ASN A 289 2.24 -24.55 -4.86
N ALA A 290 2.73 -23.38 -5.29
CA ALA A 290 2.14 -22.11 -4.90
C ALA A 290 0.73 -21.98 -5.49
N LEU A 291 -0.18 -21.34 -4.77
CA LEU A 291 -1.52 -21.03 -5.24
C LEU A 291 -1.48 -19.74 -6.08
N LEU A 292 -1.95 -19.81 -7.32
CA LEU A 292 -2.15 -18.61 -8.14
C LEU A 292 -3.56 -18.04 -7.95
N CYS A 293 -3.64 -16.83 -7.41
CA CYS A 293 -4.85 -16.05 -7.26
C CYS A 293 -4.97 -15.04 -8.42
N ILE A 294 -5.95 -15.25 -9.30
CA ILE A 294 -6.18 -14.36 -10.46
C ILE A 294 -7.38 -13.45 -10.19
N ASP A 295 -7.08 -12.17 -10.00
CA ASP A 295 -8.07 -11.12 -9.75
C ASP A 295 -8.61 -10.53 -11.06
N CYS A 296 -9.84 -10.90 -11.44
CA CYS A 296 -10.56 -10.33 -12.57
C CYS A 296 -11.42 -9.11 -12.19
N SER A 297 -11.17 -8.44 -11.06
CA SER A 297 -11.91 -7.24 -10.63
C SER A 297 -11.71 -6.01 -11.52
N SER A 298 -10.75 -6.06 -12.45
CA SER A 298 -10.60 -5.08 -13.52
C SER A 298 -11.62 -5.27 -14.66
N PHE A 299 -12.31 -6.40 -14.72
CA PHE A 299 -13.20 -6.73 -15.84
C PHE A 299 -14.61 -6.21 -15.62
N GLN A 300 -15.24 -5.81 -16.72
CA GLN A 300 -16.67 -5.44 -16.75
C GLN A 300 -17.57 -6.67 -16.59
N ASP A 301 -18.87 -6.42 -16.45
CA ASP A 301 -19.85 -7.47 -16.19
C ASP A 301 -19.94 -8.52 -17.30
N ASP A 302 -19.97 -8.09 -18.55
CA ASP A 302 -19.99 -8.98 -19.72
C ASP A 302 -18.71 -9.83 -19.83
N GLN A 303 -17.56 -9.21 -19.58
CA GLN A 303 -16.25 -9.86 -19.59
C GLN A 303 -16.14 -10.95 -18.51
N TRP A 304 -16.60 -10.65 -17.30
CA TRP A 304 -16.66 -11.65 -16.23
C TRP A 304 -17.68 -12.75 -16.52
N ASN A 305 -18.86 -12.40 -17.04
CA ASN A 305 -19.89 -13.37 -17.37
C ASN A 305 -19.38 -14.40 -18.38
N ALA A 306 -18.57 -14.01 -19.36
CA ALA A 306 -17.92 -14.92 -20.30
C ALA A 306 -16.97 -15.91 -19.59
N ILE A 307 -16.12 -15.42 -18.69
CA ILE A 307 -15.19 -16.25 -17.91
C ILE A 307 -15.95 -17.19 -16.98
N ARG A 308 -16.96 -16.69 -16.27
CA ARG A 308 -17.78 -17.49 -15.37
C ARG A 308 -18.53 -18.61 -16.10
N ALA A 309 -19.01 -18.33 -17.31
CA ALA A 309 -19.74 -19.32 -18.10
C ALA A 309 -18.82 -20.44 -18.61
N GLU A 310 -17.61 -20.10 -19.07
CA GLU A 310 -16.69 -21.08 -19.65
C GLU A 310 -15.73 -21.73 -18.66
N LYS A 311 -15.40 -21.06 -17.55
CA LYS A 311 -14.41 -21.47 -16.54
C LYS A 311 -13.13 -22.01 -17.19
N PRO A 312 -12.46 -21.20 -18.03
CA PRO A 312 -11.35 -21.68 -18.83
C PRO A 312 -10.22 -22.21 -17.93
N PRO A 313 -9.55 -23.31 -18.33
CA PRO A 313 -8.34 -23.74 -17.66
C PRO A 313 -7.24 -22.69 -17.82
N VAL A 314 -6.37 -22.61 -16.80
CA VAL A 314 -5.22 -21.69 -16.76
C VAL A 314 -3.92 -22.50 -16.72
N ALA A 315 -2.79 -21.88 -17.02
CA ALA A 315 -1.51 -22.58 -17.16
C ALA A 315 -0.97 -23.16 -15.84
N HIS A 316 -1.27 -22.51 -14.71
CA HIS A 316 -0.80 -22.91 -13.38
C HIS A 316 -1.86 -23.70 -12.61
N THR A 317 -1.44 -24.73 -11.87
CA THR A 317 -2.29 -25.49 -10.94
C THR A 317 -1.52 -25.68 -9.63
N PRO A 318 -2.09 -25.31 -8.46
CA PRO A 318 -3.47 -24.88 -8.23
C PRO A 318 -3.71 -23.38 -8.49
N ALA A 319 -4.92 -23.02 -8.95
CA ALA A 319 -5.32 -21.63 -9.14
C ALA A 319 -6.78 -21.35 -8.73
N ILE A 320 -7.03 -20.11 -8.32
CA ILE A 320 -8.38 -19.56 -8.09
C ILE A 320 -8.53 -18.32 -8.95
N VAL A 321 -9.59 -18.28 -9.75
CA VAL A 321 -9.96 -17.11 -10.56
C VAL A 321 -11.19 -16.50 -9.95
N TYR A 322 -11.13 -15.22 -9.60
CA TYR A 322 -12.21 -14.54 -8.91
C TYR A 322 -12.45 -13.14 -9.45
N ARG A 323 -13.64 -12.61 -9.20
CA ARG A 323 -13.97 -11.20 -9.39
C ARG A 323 -14.62 -10.67 -8.13
N MET A 324 -14.04 -9.60 -7.61
CA MET A 324 -14.56 -8.82 -6.51
C MET A 324 -15.28 -7.59 -7.05
N ARG A 325 -16.31 -7.15 -6.32
CA ARG A 325 -17.03 -5.92 -6.61
C ARG A 325 -16.91 -4.93 -5.45
N PRO A 326 -17.03 -3.62 -5.72
CA PRO A 326 -17.04 -2.59 -4.67
C PRO A 326 -18.18 -2.71 -3.64
N ASN A 327 -19.19 -3.56 -3.86
CA ASN A 327 -20.21 -3.85 -2.84
C ASN A 327 -19.81 -5.02 -1.92
N GLY A 328 -18.59 -5.54 -2.02
CA GLY A 328 -18.06 -6.65 -1.23
C GLY A 328 -18.36 -8.04 -1.80
N SER A 329 -19.24 -8.19 -2.80
CA SER A 329 -19.54 -9.51 -3.36
C SER A 329 -18.37 -10.07 -4.17
N VAL A 330 -18.11 -11.37 -4.02
CA VAL A 330 -17.05 -12.07 -4.76
C VAL A 330 -17.61 -13.34 -5.38
N GLU A 331 -17.33 -13.54 -6.67
CA GLU A 331 -17.59 -14.78 -7.39
C GLU A 331 -16.25 -15.42 -7.77
N ALA A 332 -16.11 -16.74 -7.65
CA ALA A 332 -14.86 -17.44 -7.95
C ALA A 332 -15.06 -18.85 -8.51
N TYR A 333 -14.10 -19.34 -9.31
CA TYR A 333 -13.98 -20.76 -9.66
C TYR A 333 -12.55 -21.27 -9.42
N ARG A 334 -12.42 -22.59 -9.25
CA ARG A 334 -11.14 -23.26 -8.98
C ARG A 334 -10.61 -23.94 -10.23
N HIS A 335 -9.29 -23.94 -10.37
CA HIS A 335 -8.57 -24.78 -11.31
C HIS A 335 -7.60 -25.67 -10.50
N GLY A 336 -7.94 -26.95 -10.40
CA GLY A 336 -7.31 -27.91 -9.48
C GLY A 336 -7.79 -27.78 -8.03
N ASP A 337 -7.15 -28.55 -7.14
CA ASP A 337 -7.44 -28.54 -5.71
C ASP A 337 -6.71 -27.40 -5.02
N SER A 338 -7.46 -26.43 -4.47
CA SER A 338 -6.84 -25.32 -3.77
C SER A 338 -6.40 -25.73 -2.36
N PRO A 339 -5.14 -25.47 -1.97
CA PRO A 339 -4.64 -25.71 -0.61
C PRO A 339 -5.16 -24.70 0.42
N VAL A 340 -5.82 -23.62 -0.02
CA VAL A 340 -6.38 -22.57 0.85
C VAL A 340 -7.90 -22.57 0.70
N ASP A 341 -8.61 -22.67 1.82
CA ASP A 341 -10.07 -22.56 1.82
C ASP A 341 -10.50 -21.09 1.82
N LEU A 342 -11.27 -20.70 0.80
CA LEU A 342 -11.87 -19.37 0.66
C LEU A 342 -13.40 -19.38 0.81
N SER A 343 -13.99 -20.49 1.26
CA SER A 343 -15.45 -20.67 1.25
C SER A 343 -16.21 -19.69 2.16
N GLY A 344 -15.53 -19.04 3.10
CA GLY A 344 -16.09 -17.96 3.92
C GLY A 344 -16.21 -16.61 3.21
N ALA A 345 -15.43 -16.39 2.13
CA ALA A 345 -15.30 -15.08 1.48
C ALA A 345 -15.82 -15.03 0.04
N VAL A 346 -16.03 -16.18 -0.62
CA VAL A 346 -16.44 -16.23 -2.03
C VAL A 346 -17.68 -17.07 -2.28
N ARG A 347 -18.46 -16.67 -3.28
CA ARG A 347 -19.46 -17.53 -3.90
C ARG A 347 -18.81 -18.33 -5.03
N TRP A 348 -18.65 -19.63 -4.83
CA TRP A 348 -18.19 -20.54 -5.87
C TRP A 348 -19.22 -20.65 -7.00
N VAL A 349 -18.80 -20.40 -8.24
CA VAL A 349 -19.66 -20.37 -9.45
C VAL A 349 -19.35 -21.48 -10.42
#